data_AF-A0A523YNZ8-F1
#
_entry.id   AF-A0A523YNZ8-F1
#
_cell.length_a   1.000
_cell.length_b   1.000
_cell.length_c   1.000
_cell.angle_alpha   90.00
_cell.angle_beta   90.00
_cell.angle_gamma   90.00
#
_symmetry.space_group_name_H-M   'P 1'
#
loop_
_entity.id
_entity.type
_entity.pdbx_description
1 polymer ?
#
loop_
_entity_poly.entity_id
_entity_poly.type
_entity_poly.pdbx_seq_one_letter_code
_entity_poly.pdbx_strand_id
1 'polypeptide(L)'
;MFKVGDLAVYPAHGVGLIERIETQEISGCRQDFYVMRILDNGMIIMIPTNNVENVGLRDIIEHTEVPKLYSILKKRDVPIDKQTWNRRYREYMDKIKTGSVFEVAEVYRDLLILKVEKDLSFGERKMLDTARNLLVKEISLAKKVGEEQVEKELDKIFA
;
A
#
# COMPACT_ATOMS: atom_id res chain seq x y z
N MET A 1 16.27 8.78 5.81
CA MET A 1 15.91 9.56 7.01
C MET A 1 14.84 10.55 6.56
N PHE A 2 13.63 10.47 7.14
CA PHE A 2 12.49 11.24 6.67
C PHE A 2 12.53 12.67 7.21
N LYS A 3 11.99 13.62 6.45
CA LYS A 3 11.84 15.02 6.84
C LYS A 3 10.37 15.36 7.03
N VAL A 4 10.14 16.46 7.73
CA VAL A 4 8.80 17.04 7.84
C VAL A 4 8.30 17.42 6.44
N GLY A 5 7.10 16.96 6.09
CA GLY A 5 6.52 17.11 4.76
C GLY A 5 6.77 15.93 3.81
N ASP A 6 7.63 14.98 4.17
CA ASP A 6 7.82 13.77 3.39
C ASP A 6 6.62 12.84 3.54
N LEU A 7 6.31 12.12 2.46
CA LEU A 7 5.28 11.11 2.45
C LEU A 7 5.91 9.72 2.57
N ALA A 8 5.39 8.92 3.49
CA ALA A 8 5.89 7.59 3.77
C ALA A 8 4.73 6.58 3.80
N VAL A 9 5.03 5.33 3.47
CA VAL A 9 4.09 4.21 3.55
C VAL A 9 4.37 3.43 4.81
N TYR A 10 3.36 3.32 5.66
CA TYR A 10 3.37 2.45 6.84
C TYR A 10 2.62 1.16 6.52
N PRO A 11 3.24 -0.01 6.72
CA PRO A 11 2.60 -1.29 6.43
C PRO A 11 1.21 -1.41 7.08
N ALA A 12 0.27 -2.04 6.38
CA ALA A 12 -1.13 -2.23 6.77
C ALA A 12 -2.01 -0.96 6.93
N HIS A 13 -1.44 0.22 7.18
CA HIS A 13 -2.21 1.48 7.32
C HIS A 13 -2.10 2.40 6.10
N GLY A 14 -1.16 2.12 5.19
CA GLY A 14 -1.03 2.82 3.93
C GLY A 14 -0.21 4.10 4.06
N VAL A 15 -0.57 5.10 3.27
CA VAL A 15 0.26 6.30 3.08
C VAL A 15 -0.03 7.36 4.14
N GLY A 16 1.04 7.91 4.72
CA GLY A 16 0.99 8.99 5.68
C GLY A 16 2.00 10.12 5.38
N LEU A 17 1.70 11.29 5.93
CA LEU A 17 2.54 12.49 5.87
C LEU A 17 3.28 12.64 7.19
N ILE A 18 4.59 12.86 7.14
CA ILE A 18 5.37 13.23 8.33
C ILE A 18 5.04 14.68 8.69
N GLU A 19 4.23 14.89 9.72
CA GLU A 19 3.81 16.23 10.16
C GLU A 19 4.91 16.94 10.95
N ARG A 20 5.64 16.20 11.78
CA ARG A 20 6.72 16.74 12.62
C ARG A 20 7.60 15.63 13.17
N ILE A 21 8.76 16.03 13.67
CA ILE A 21 9.70 15.17 14.40
C ILE A 21 9.73 15.68 15.84
N GLU A 22 9.40 14.82 16.79
CA GLU A 22 9.41 15.14 18.23
C GLU A 22 10.54 14.37 18.92
N THR A 23 11.33 15.06 19.75
CA THR A 23 12.27 14.42 20.66
C THR A 23 11.60 14.26 22.02
N GLN A 24 11.50 13.03 22.53
CA GLN A 24 11.02 12.76 23.88
C GLN A 24 12.11 12.11 24.73
N GLU A 25 12.12 12.44 26.01
CA GLU A 25 13.02 11.84 26.99
C GLU A 25 12.26 10.75 27.76
N ILE A 26 12.62 9.50 27.53
CA ILE A 26 12.01 8.34 28.20
C ILE A 26 13.11 7.67 29.01
N SER A 27 12.92 7.62 30.34
CA SER A 27 13.88 7.01 31.28
C SER A 27 15.31 7.61 31.17
N GLY A 28 15.42 8.92 30.95
CA GLY A 28 16.70 9.63 30.82
C GLY A 28 17.41 9.46 29.46
N CYS A 29 16.80 8.72 28.52
CA CYS A 29 17.29 8.57 27.15
C CYS A 29 16.47 9.46 26.21
N ARG A 30 17.14 10.34 25.46
CA ARG A 30 16.50 11.12 24.39
C ARG A 30 16.27 10.23 23.17
N GLN A 31 15.02 10.13 22.74
CA GLN A 31 14.59 9.38 21.58
C GLN A 31 13.77 10.29 20.66
N ASP A 32 14.13 10.31 19.38
CA ASP A 32 13.35 11.02 18.36
C ASP A 32 12.22 10.13 17.84
N PHE A 33 11.09 10.75 17.53
CA PHE A 33 9.88 10.15 17.00
C PHE A 33 9.39 10.92 15.78
N TYR A 34 9.08 10.18 14.71
CA TYR A 34 8.32 10.71 13.58
C TYR A 34 6.83 10.71 13.93
N VAL A 35 6.19 11.86 13.84
CA VAL A 35 4.74 12.00 13.96
C VAL A 35 4.15 11.97 12.55
N MET A 36 3.58 10.84 12.17
CA MET A 36 3.00 10.62 10.85
C MET A 36 1.47 10.66 10.92
N ARG A 37 0.83 11.42 10.04
CA ARG A 37 -0.63 11.40 9.85
C ARG A 37 -0.99 10.55 8.64
N ILE A 38 -1.79 9.50 8.85
CA ILE A 38 -2.37 8.68 7.78
C ILE A 38 -3.38 9.51 6.99
N LEU A 39 -3.23 9.56 5.67
CA LEU A 39 -4.07 10.36 4.78
C LEU A 39 -5.49 9.77 4.65
N ASP A 40 -5.66 8.47 4.89
CA ASP A 40 -6.94 7.76 4.74
C ASP A 40 -7.97 8.09 5.83
N ASN A 41 -7.54 8.05 7.09
CA ASN A 41 -8.43 8.16 8.24
C ASN A 41 -8.03 9.28 9.22
N GLY A 42 -6.96 10.03 8.91
CA GLY A 42 -6.43 11.09 9.78
C GLY A 42 -5.76 10.59 11.05
N MET A 43 -5.53 9.27 11.19
CA MET A 43 -4.88 8.68 12.36
C MET A 43 -3.44 9.14 12.47
N ILE A 44 -3.02 9.50 13.69
CA ILE A 44 -1.64 9.94 13.98
C ILE A 44 -0.87 8.76 14.58
N ILE A 45 0.25 8.41 13.96
CA ILE A 45 1.15 7.34 14.40
C ILE A 45 2.49 7.96 14.79
N MET A 46 3.01 7.60 15.96
CA MET A 46 4.34 7.98 16.41
C MET A 46 5.31 6.83 16.22
N ILE A 47 6.36 7.04 15.41
CA ILE A 47 7.33 6.01 15.05
C ILE A 47 8.71 6.41 15.60
N PRO A 48 9.33 5.63 16.49
CA PRO A 48 10.67 5.93 16.98
C PRO A 48 11.67 5.83 15.83
N THR A 49 12.53 6.84 15.69
CA THR A 49 13.52 6.93 14.60
C THR A 49 14.50 5.75 14.58
N ASN A 50 14.76 5.15 15.75
CA ASN A 50 15.63 3.99 15.90
C ASN A 50 14.97 2.68 15.44
N ASN A 51 13.65 2.64 15.26
CA ASN A 51 12.91 1.42 14.92
C ASN A 51 12.27 1.47 13.52
N VAL A 52 12.60 2.47 12.71
CA VAL A 52 12.01 2.73 11.38
C VAL A 52 12.10 1.50 10.47
N GLU A 53 13.28 0.87 10.41
CA GLU A 53 13.50 -0.31 9.58
C GLU A 53 12.72 -1.52 10.08
N ASN A 54 12.64 -1.71 11.41
CA ASN A 54 11.88 -2.81 12.03
C ASN A 54 10.37 -2.67 11.84
N VAL A 55 9.84 -1.44 11.77
CA VAL A 55 8.40 -1.22 11.49
C VAL A 55 8.08 -1.24 10.00
N GLY A 56 9.08 -1.35 9.11
CA GLY A 56 8.88 -1.40 7.66
C GLY A 56 8.41 -0.08 7.05
N LEU A 57 8.73 1.07 7.67
CA LEU A 57 8.39 2.38 7.12
C LEU A 57 9.25 2.62 5.86
N ARG A 58 8.59 2.89 4.74
CA ARG A 58 9.26 3.12 3.45
C ARG A 58 8.81 4.41 2.78
N ASP A 59 9.61 4.89 1.83
CA ASP A 59 9.20 5.96 0.92
C ASP A 59 8.12 5.47 -0.05
N ILE A 60 7.34 6.42 -0.56
CA ILE A 60 6.44 6.20 -1.70
C ILE A 60 7.27 5.93 -2.95
N ILE A 61 6.74 5.12 -3.87
CA ILE A 61 7.34 4.93 -5.18
C ILE A 61 7.48 6.23 -5.97
N GLU A 62 8.52 6.28 -6.79
CA GLU A 62 8.70 7.39 -7.70
C GLU A 62 7.78 7.26 -8.93
N HIS A 63 7.52 8.40 -9.59
CA HIS A 63 6.82 8.43 -10.87
C HIS A 63 7.44 7.49 -11.93
N THR A 64 8.75 7.24 -11.86
CA THR A 64 9.50 6.35 -12.77
C THR A 64 9.14 4.87 -12.58
N GLU A 65 8.63 4.49 -11.41
CA GLU A 65 8.26 3.11 -11.07
C GLU A 65 6.79 2.80 -11.36
N VAL A 66 5.96 3.83 -11.47
CA VAL A 66 4.54 3.72 -11.82
C VAL A 66 4.31 2.94 -13.13
N PRO A 67 5.07 3.18 -14.24
CA PRO A 67 4.97 2.35 -15.44
C PRO A 67 5.29 0.86 -15.21
N LYS A 68 6.23 0.55 -14.31
CA LYS A 68 6.55 -0.85 -13.95
C LYS A 68 5.37 -1.48 -13.22
N LEU A 69 4.76 -0.75 -12.28
CA LEU A 69 3.55 -1.15 -11.57
C LEU A 69 2.41 -1.47 -12.55
N TYR A 70 2.14 -0.56 -13.49
CA TYR A 70 1.14 -0.80 -14.54
C TYR A 70 1.47 -1.99 -15.43
N SER A 71 2.74 -2.26 -15.67
CA SER A 71 3.17 -3.44 -16.44
C SER A 71 2.86 -4.75 -15.70
N ILE A 72 2.99 -4.76 -14.36
CA ILE A 72 2.61 -5.91 -13.53
C ILE A 72 1.09 -6.13 -13.57
N LEU A 73 0.31 -5.05 -13.47
CA LEU A 73 -1.15 -5.08 -13.53
C LEU A 73 -1.66 -5.58 -14.90
N LYS A 74 -0.99 -5.23 -15.99
CA LYS A 74 -1.33 -5.68 -17.36
C LYS A 74 -1.01 -7.15 -17.64
N LYS A 75 -0.17 -7.82 -16.84
CA LYS A 75 0.18 -9.23 -17.05
C LYS A 75 -1.00 -10.14 -16.65
N ARG A 76 -1.88 -10.45 -17.61
CA ARG A 76 -3.05 -11.31 -17.38
C ARG A 76 -2.72 -12.81 -17.41
N ASP A 77 -1.57 -13.19 -17.93
CA ASP A 77 -1.17 -14.59 -18.15
C ASP A 77 -0.38 -15.17 -16.96
N VAL A 78 -0.92 -15.00 -15.76
CA VAL A 78 -0.30 -15.52 -14.53
C VAL A 78 -1.15 -16.69 -14.03
N PRO A 79 -0.56 -17.88 -13.84
CA PRO A 79 -1.30 -19.02 -13.31
C PRO A 79 -1.78 -18.70 -11.90
N ILE A 80 -3.09 -18.52 -11.74
CA ILE A 80 -3.67 -18.40 -10.42
C ILE A 80 -3.59 -19.77 -9.75
N ASP A 81 -3.02 -19.79 -8.56
CA ASP A 81 -2.90 -21.03 -7.82
C ASP A 81 -4.28 -21.62 -7.51
N LYS A 82 -4.47 -22.90 -7.83
CA LYS A 82 -5.72 -23.65 -7.61
C LYS A 82 -5.95 -23.99 -6.13
N GLN A 83 -5.04 -23.59 -5.25
CA GLN A 83 -5.15 -23.78 -3.80
C GLN A 83 -6.41 -23.13 -3.19
N THR A 84 -6.79 -23.58 -2.00
CA THR A 84 -7.99 -23.08 -1.28
C THR A 84 -7.90 -21.59 -0.96
N TRP A 85 -9.04 -20.89 -1.05
CA TRP A 85 -9.16 -19.45 -0.76
C TRP A 85 -8.52 -19.06 0.58
N ASN A 86 -8.67 -19.87 1.63
CA ASN A 86 -8.10 -19.59 2.95
C ASN A 86 -6.56 -19.54 2.98
N ARG A 87 -5.88 -20.27 2.10
CA ARG A 87 -4.43 -20.22 2.01
C ARG A 87 -3.97 -19.01 1.20
N ARG A 88 -4.62 -18.76 0.06
CA ARG A 88 -4.42 -17.55 -0.75
C ARG A 88 -4.67 -16.27 0.03
N TYR A 89 -5.74 -16.22 0.82
CA TYR A 89 -6.06 -15.07 1.67
C TYR A 89 -4.93 -14.75 2.64
N ARG A 90 -4.34 -15.77 3.28
CA ARG A 90 -3.18 -15.56 4.17
C ARG A 90 -1.98 -15.03 3.40
N GLU A 91 -1.64 -15.65 2.27
CA GLU A 91 -0.52 -15.22 1.44
C GLU A 91 -0.70 -13.78 0.91
N TYR A 92 -1.91 -13.43 0.45
CA TYR A 92 -2.24 -12.08 0.01
C TYR A 92 -2.25 -11.08 1.15
N MET A 93 -2.73 -11.48 2.33
CA MET A 93 -2.70 -10.63 3.51
C MET A 93 -1.26 -10.41 3.99
N ASP A 94 -0.39 -11.41 3.88
CA ASP A 94 1.03 -11.28 4.21
C ASP A 94 1.73 -10.35 3.20
N LYS A 95 1.43 -10.48 1.90
CA LYS A 95 1.85 -9.53 0.85
C LYS A 95 1.38 -8.09 1.10
N ILE A 96 0.15 -7.90 1.58
CA ILE A 96 -0.34 -6.56 1.95
C ILE A 96 0.40 -6.04 3.20
N LYS A 97 0.72 -6.93 4.14
CA LYS A 97 1.46 -6.58 5.37
C LYS A 97 2.95 -6.31 5.13
N THR A 98 3.57 -6.83 4.07
CA THR A 98 4.94 -6.42 3.71
C THR A 98 4.99 -4.92 3.36
N GLY A 99 3.84 -4.36 2.96
CA GLY A 99 3.70 -2.97 2.58
C GLY A 99 4.25 -2.67 1.19
N SER A 100 4.72 -3.67 0.41
CA SER A 100 5.27 -3.45 -0.94
C SER A 100 4.17 -3.19 -1.97
N VAL A 101 4.25 -2.05 -2.67
CA VAL A 101 3.25 -1.70 -3.70
C VAL A 101 3.19 -2.71 -4.83
N PHE A 102 4.33 -3.31 -5.18
CA PHE A 102 4.41 -4.29 -6.27
C PHE A 102 3.69 -5.57 -5.87
N GLU A 103 3.81 -6.00 -4.61
CA GLU A 103 3.09 -7.16 -4.11
C GLU A 103 1.60 -6.89 -3.96
N VAL A 104 1.21 -5.70 -3.49
CA VAL A 104 -0.21 -5.28 -3.46
C VAL A 104 -0.80 -5.25 -4.87
N ALA A 105 -0.03 -4.84 -5.88
CA ALA A 105 -0.45 -4.86 -7.28
C ALA A 105 -0.67 -6.27 -7.82
N GLU A 106 0.19 -7.22 -7.45
CA GLU A 106 -0.01 -8.64 -7.77
C GLU A 106 -1.31 -9.16 -7.13
N VAL A 107 -1.53 -8.90 -5.84
CA VAL A 107 -2.75 -9.32 -5.13
C VAL A 107 -3.99 -8.74 -5.81
N TYR A 108 -3.98 -7.45 -6.13
CA TYR A 108 -5.09 -6.78 -6.79
C TYR A 108 -5.39 -7.38 -8.17
N ARG A 109 -4.34 -7.60 -8.98
CA ARG A 109 -4.45 -8.22 -10.30
C ARG A 109 -5.00 -9.64 -10.21
N ASP A 110 -4.48 -10.47 -9.31
CA ASP A 110 -4.90 -11.86 -9.17
C ASP A 110 -6.38 -11.95 -8.74
N LEU A 111 -6.82 -11.09 -7.82
CA LEU A 111 -8.22 -10.98 -7.40
C LEU A 111 -9.13 -10.47 -8.53
N LEU A 112 -8.64 -9.58 -9.39
CA LEU A 112 -9.39 -9.13 -10.56
C LEU A 112 -9.56 -10.22 -11.61
N ILE A 113 -8.52 -11.01 -11.90
CA ILE A 113 -8.62 -12.13 -12.84
C ILE A 113 -9.63 -13.15 -12.29
N LEU A 114 -9.58 -13.45 -10.98
CA LEU A 114 -10.58 -14.29 -10.31
C LEU A 114 -12.00 -13.74 -10.44
N LYS A 115 -12.18 -12.41 -10.35
CA LYS A 115 -13.49 -11.75 -10.54
C LYS A 115 -14.07 -11.95 -11.93
N VAL A 116 -13.21 -12.07 -12.95
CA VAL A 116 -13.64 -12.32 -14.34
C VAL A 116 -14.04 -13.78 -14.52
N GLU A 117 -13.34 -14.72 -13.86
CA GLU A 117 -13.68 -16.15 -13.93
C GLU A 117 -14.87 -16.55 -13.06
N LYS A 118 -15.05 -15.93 -11.88
CA LYS A 118 -16.10 -16.24 -10.91
C LYS A 118 -16.55 -15.00 -10.14
N ASP A 119 -17.75 -15.06 -9.58
CA ASP A 119 -18.15 -14.08 -8.57
C ASP A 119 -17.30 -14.21 -7.31
N LEU A 120 -16.76 -13.08 -6.85
CA LEU A 120 -15.97 -13.00 -5.63
C LEU A 120 -16.88 -13.09 -4.39
N SER A 121 -16.45 -13.87 -3.41
CA SER A 121 -17.02 -13.87 -2.07
C SER A 121 -16.84 -12.51 -1.37
N PHE A 122 -17.60 -12.26 -0.31
CA PHE A 122 -17.50 -11.03 0.46
C PHE A 122 -16.08 -10.73 0.95
N GLY A 123 -15.34 -11.75 1.39
CA GLY A 123 -13.94 -11.61 1.84
C GLY A 123 -12.99 -11.25 0.70
N GLU A 124 -13.13 -11.90 -0.45
CA GLU A 124 -12.37 -11.60 -1.68
C GLU A 124 -12.61 -10.16 -2.13
N ARG A 125 -13.88 -9.74 -2.17
CA ARG A 125 -14.26 -8.40 -2.56
C ARG A 125 -13.70 -7.34 -1.61
N LYS A 126 -13.78 -7.57 -0.31
CA LYS A 126 -13.21 -6.67 0.70
C LYS A 126 -11.69 -6.52 0.55
N MET A 127 -10.99 -7.62 0.26
CA MET A 127 -9.55 -7.59 0.03
C MET A 127 -9.19 -6.87 -1.26
N LEU A 128 -9.97 -7.09 -2.33
CA LEU A 128 -9.81 -6.39 -3.59
C LEU A 128 -9.98 -4.88 -3.42
N ASP A 129 -11.01 -4.44 -2.71
CA ASP A 129 -11.26 -3.02 -2.43
C ASP A 129 -10.14 -2.40 -1.60
N THR A 130 -9.62 -3.14 -0.60
CA THR A 130 -8.47 -2.71 0.21
C THR A 130 -7.22 -2.52 -0.65
N ALA A 131 -6.89 -3.50 -1.50
CA ALA A 131 -5.74 -3.42 -2.39
C ALA A 131 -5.91 -2.28 -3.42
N ARG A 132 -7.13 -2.09 -3.95
CA ARG A 132 -7.46 -0.97 -4.86
C ARG A 132 -7.17 0.37 -4.21
N ASN A 133 -7.69 0.59 -3.00
CA ASN A 133 -7.52 1.86 -2.29
C ASN A 133 -6.04 2.17 -2.00
N LEU A 134 -5.27 1.16 -1.59
CA LEU A 134 -3.83 1.31 -1.36
C LEU A 134 -3.09 1.70 -2.66
N LEU A 135 -3.36 1.00 -3.77
CA LEU A 135 -2.74 1.29 -5.07
C LEU A 135 -3.12 2.65 -5.62
N VAL A 136 -4.41 3.00 -5.57
CA VAL A 136 -4.92 4.29 -6.05
C VAL A 136 -4.22 5.44 -5.34
N LYS A 137 -4.10 5.36 -4.01
CA LYS A 137 -3.42 6.38 -3.20
C LYS A 137 -1.95 6.47 -3.52
N GLU A 138 -1.28 5.33 -3.62
CA GLU A 138 0.15 5.33 -3.86
C GLU A 138 0.50 5.87 -5.25
N ILE A 139 -0.25 5.48 -6.28
CA ILE A 139 -0.09 6.02 -7.64
C ILE A 139 -0.51 7.50 -7.71
N SER A 140 -1.59 7.89 -7.02
CA SER A 140 -2.07 9.27 -6.97
C SER A 140 -1.00 10.19 -6.42
N LEU A 141 -0.34 9.79 -5.33
CA LEU A 141 0.73 10.57 -4.70
C LEU A 141 2.01 10.53 -5.53
N ALA A 142 2.37 9.38 -6.10
CA ALA A 142 3.55 9.25 -6.96
C ALA A 142 3.44 10.08 -8.25
N LYS A 143 2.24 10.13 -8.86
CA LYS A 143 1.96 10.93 -10.07
C LYS A 143 1.52 12.37 -9.77
N LYS A 144 1.19 12.70 -8.52
CA LYS A 144 0.57 13.96 -8.10
C LYS A 144 -0.72 14.26 -8.90
N VAL A 145 -1.54 13.23 -9.13
CA VAL A 145 -2.84 13.33 -9.81
C VAL A 145 -3.96 12.92 -8.86
N GLY A 146 -5.20 13.35 -9.12
CA GLY A 146 -6.34 12.98 -8.27
C GLY A 146 -6.63 11.48 -8.28
N GLU A 147 -7.11 10.94 -7.15
CA GLU A 147 -7.49 9.53 -6.99
C GLU A 147 -8.45 9.06 -8.10
N GLU A 148 -9.48 9.87 -8.42
CA GLU A 148 -10.47 9.58 -9.46
C GLU A 148 -9.84 9.36 -10.85
N GLN A 149 -8.74 10.06 -11.15
CA GLN A 149 -8.03 9.90 -12.43
C GLN A 149 -7.28 8.57 -12.46
N VAL A 150 -6.64 8.19 -11.35
CA VAL A 150 -5.96 6.90 -11.22
C VAL A 150 -6.95 5.74 -11.30
N GLU A 151 -8.11 5.88 -10.64
CA GLU A 151 -9.18 4.88 -10.72
C GLU A 151 -9.61 4.64 -12.17
N LYS A 152 -9.84 5.71 -12.94
CA LYS A 152 -10.18 5.61 -14.37
C LYS A 152 -9.05 4.95 -15.18
N GLU A 153 -7.79 5.19 -14.84
CA GLU A 153 -6.65 4.52 -15.49
C GLU A 153 -6.62 3.02 -15.17
N LEU A 154 -6.85 2.64 -13.90
CA LEU A 154 -6.94 1.24 -13.50
C LEU A 154 -8.11 0.54 -14.16
N ASP A 155 -9.30 1.15 -14.15
CA ASP A 155 -10.50 0.58 -14.77
C ASP A 155 -10.29 0.37 -16.28
N LYS A 156 -9.58 1.28 -16.98
CA LYS A 156 -9.22 1.10 -18.40
C LYS A 156 -8.26 -0.05 -18.68
N ILE A 157 -7.41 -0.42 -17.73
CA ILE A 157 -6.47 -1.54 -17.89
C ILE A 157 -7.19 -2.88 -17.82
N PHE A 158 -8.33 -2.90 -17.14
CA PHE A 158 -9.11 -4.11 -16.87
C PHE A 158 -10.48 -4.14 -17.54
N ALA A 159 -10.87 -3.08 -18.26
CA ALA A 159 -11.86 -3.12 -19.33
C ALA A 159 -11.41 -4.06 -20.46
#